data_AF-A0A6J6ED24-F1
#
_entry.id   AF-A0A6J6ED24-F1
#
_cell.length_a   1.000
_cell.length_b   1.000
_cell.length_c   1.000
_cell.angle_alpha   90.00
_cell.angle_beta   90.00
_cell.angle_gamma   90.00
#
_symmetry.space_group_name_H-M   'P 1'
#
loop_
_entity.id
_entity.type
_entity.pdbx_description
1 polymer ?
#
loop_
_entity_poly.entity_id
_entity_poly.type
_entity_poly.pdbx_seq_one_letter_code
_entity_poly.pdbx_strand_id
1 'polypeptide(L)'
;MYKRSLGAVGIALSAALVFTGCASGATNDGADTDTTDSAAIVAAAQAVIDTYKEVPSTADLGEAIDVASLAGKKIISIPIDSKLEFYQVGENSMKAIAEKAGLVYETFPTDGSVTSFQQGFALAIAEKAGAIILNGPLPENLAPQVKEAQAAGVQVVPVHISDQSEAVYEDTPYEAFAPFNLGARLSALYAVVDLKGEPAQCLVLEASGTGPSDGMVKTITDTLATEAPAGSGVVTSLNIQVPEWSTDIQPAVQSALLANPEINCVLPIYDSMALFAIPGIDQAAADRNLGVYSFNGTPAVMKLIQEGTTMRSDAAENPDWVSYVNLDTVFRAMLGADPIAKVSGPLRVIDKSNVDETGTPPESGKGFGNEFPAAYEKLWGLG
;
A
#
# COMPACT_ATOMS: atom_id res chain seq x y z
N MET A 1 -82.38 48.24 -51.52
CA MET A 1 -83.42 49.07 -50.88
C MET A 1 -83.28 48.92 -49.37
N TYR A 2 -83.40 50.02 -48.59
CA TYR A 2 -83.58 50.11 -47.12
C TYR A 2 -82.56 49.35 -46.21
N LYS A 3 -81.81 49.99 -45.29
CA LYS A 3 -82.22 50.62 -43.99
C LYS A 3 -82.91 49.59 -43.06
N ARG A 4 -82.71 49.47 -41.74
CA ARG A 4 -82.15 50.28 -40.61
C ARG A 4 -81.97 49.30 -39.41
N SER A 5 -81.22 49.54 -38.31
CA SER A 5 -80.07 50.41 -38.01
C SER A 5 -79.54 50.17 -36.57
N LEU A 6 -78.25 50.43 -36.36
CA LEU A 6 -77.51 50.82 -35.13
C LEU A 6 -78.25 51.01 -33.79
N GLY A 7 -77.56 50.56 -32.72
CA GLY A 7 -77.56 51.15 -31.37
C GLY A 7 -77.77 50.13 -30.24
N ALA A 8 -77.05 50.17 -29.11
CA ALA A 8 -75.85 50.94 -28.74
C ALA A 8 -75.21 50.36 -27.44
N VAL A 9 -73.92 50.65 -27.20
CA VAL A 9 -73.15 50.51 -25.93
C VAL A 9 -73.04 49.08 -25.32
N GLY A 10 -71.87 48.54 -24.96
CA GLY A 10 -70.51 49.08 -25.01
C GLY A 10 -69.66 48.59 -23.83
N ILE A 11 -69.00 47.44 -23.98
CA ILE A 11 -67.95 46.97 -23.05
C ILE A 11 -66.69 46.73 -23.89
N ALA A 12 -65.70 47.58 -23.72
CA ALA A 12 -64.40 47.45 -24.37
C ALA A 12 -63.42 46.73 -23.45
N LEU A 13 -62.90 45.58 -23.90
CA LEU A 13 -61.64 45.06 -23.41
C LEU A 13 -60.53 46.05 -23.81
N SER A 14 -59.72 46.47 -22.84
CA SER A 14 -58.48 47.20 -23.07
C SER A 14 -57.39 46.59 -22.20
N ALA A 15 -56.22 46.38 -22.79
CA ALA A 15 -55.15 45.57 -22.21
C ALA A 15 -54.14 46.39 -21.39
N ALA A 16 -53.34 45.63 -20.62
CA ALA A 16 -51.98 45.91 -20.19
C ALA A 16 -51.73 46.62 -18.84
N LEU A 17 -50.88 45.95 -18.05
CA LEU A 17 -49.84 46.44 -17.11
C LEU A 17 -50.07 46.39 -15.57
N VAL A 18 -49.45 45.36 -14.99
CA VAL A 18 -48.71 45.29 -13.70
C VAL A 18 -49.49 45.35 -12.37
N PHE A 19 -49.63 44.18 -11.71
CA PHE A 19 -48.83 43.81 -10.53
C PHE A 19 -49.12 42.35 -10.12
N THR A 20 -48.19 41.43 -10.38
CA THR A 20 -48.30 40.03 -9.89
C THR A 20 -47.73 39.95 -8.48
N GLY A 21 -48.59 39.77 -7.48
CA GLY A 21 -48.17 39.59 -6.09
C GLY A 21 -47.65 38.17 -5.83
N CYS A 22 -46.48 38.06 -5.19
CA CYS A 22 -45.83 36.79 -4.88
C CYS A 22 -46.51 36.06 -3.71
N ALA A 23 -46.68 34.75 -3.84
CA ALA A 23 -46.79 33.81 -2.73
C ALA A 23 -46.22 32.45 -3.17
N SER A 24 -44.88 32.38 -3.28
CA SER A 24 -44.17 31.18 -3.69
C SER A 24 -44.24 30.12 -2.59
N GLY A 25 -45.21 29.20 -2.69
CA GLY A 25 -45.15 27.94 -1.96
C GLY A 25 -44.04 27.09 -2.57
N ALA A 26 -42.84 27.14 -2.00
CA ALA A 26 -41.71 26.37 -2.48
C ALA A 26 -42.02 24.88 -2.40
N THR A 27 -42.01 24.20 -3.55
CA THR A 27 -41.79 22.76 -3.59
C THR A 27 -40.40 22.51 -3.03
N ASN A 28 -40.32 21.84 -1.88
CA ASN A 28 -39.08 21.22 -1.44
C ASN A 28 -38.81 20.04 -2.37
N ASP A 29 -38.23 20.32 -3.54
CA ASP A 29 -37.38 19.37 -4.24
C ASP A 29 -36.12 19.22 -3.37
N GLY A 30 -36.26 18.42 -2.30
CA GLY A 30 -35.11 17.88 -1.60
C GLY A 30 -34.33 17.08 -2.62
N ALA A 31 -33.08 17.46 -2.85
CA ALA A 31 -32.21 16.76 -3.77
C ALA A 31 -32.02 15.32 -3.25
N ASP A 32 -32.67 14.36 -3.89
CA ASP A 32 -32.42 12.93 -3.73
C ASP A 32 -31.11 12.60 -4.45
N THR A 33 -30.01 13.13 -3.92
CA THR A 33 -28.65 12.86 -4.41
C THR A 33 -28.23 11.47 -3.95
N ASP A 34 -28.58 10.50 -4.78
CA ASP A 34 -27.79 9.31 -5.08
C ASP A 34 -27.45 8.33 -3.94
N THR A 35 -28.38 8.13 -3.00
CA THR A 35 -28.33 6.99 -2.07
C THR A 35 -28.23 5.62 -2.76
N THR A 36 -28.68 5.53 -4.02
CA THR A 36 -28.57 4.32 -4.86
C THR A 36 -27.16 4.14 -5.43
N ASP A 37 -26.46 5.21 -5.77
CA ASP A 37 -25.09 5.17 -6.30
C ASP A 37 -24.08 4.86 -5.18
N SER A 38 -24.18 5.52 -4.02
CA SER A 38 -23.31 5.21 -2.86
C SER A 38 -23.39 3.73 -2.44
N ALA A 39 -24.59 3.12 -2.48
CA ALA A 39 -24.77 1.70 -2.17
C ALA A 39 -24.14 0.79 -3.24
N ALA A 40 -24.20 1.18 -4.53
CA ALA A 40 -23.56 0.45 -5.61
C ALA A 40 -22.03 0.55 -5.56
N ILE A 41 -21.49 1.74 -5.23
CA ILE A 41 -20.07 2.00 -5.00
C ILE A 41 -19.52 1.12 -3.86
N VAL A 42 -20.20 1.12 -2.70
CA VAL A 42 -19.81 0.25 -1.57
C VAL A 42 -19.86 -1.23 -1.94
N ALA A 43 -20.87 -1.67 -2.69
CA ALA A 43 -20.96 -3.06 -3.15
C ALA A 43 -19.85 -3.44 -4.14
N ALA A 44 -19.46 -2.52 -5.03
CA ALA A 44 -18.35 -2.72 -5.96
C ALA A 44 -17.00 -2.78 -5.22
N ALA A 45 -16.76 -1.86 -4.29
CA ALA A 45 -15.58 -1.87 -3.43
C ALA A 45 -15.50 -3.17 -2.59
N GLN A 46 -16.60 -3.59 -1.98
CA GLN A 46 -16.68 -4.84 -1.22
C GLN A 46 -16.35 -6.06 -2.09
N ALA A 47 -16.85 -6.14 -3.32
CA ALA A 47 -16.56 -7.25 -4.23
C ALA A 47 -15.06 -7.34 -4.61
N VAL A 48 -14.38 -6.19 -4.74
CA VAL A 48 -12.91 -6.17 -4.90
C VAL A 48 -12.24 -6.66 -3.61
N ILE A 49 -12.61 -6.12 -2.45
CA ILE A 49 -12.04 -6.52 -1.15
C ILE A 49 -12.21 -8.02 -0.88
N ASP A 50 -13.39 -8.58 -1.13
CA ASP A 50 -13.69 -10.00 -0.90
C ASP A 50 -12.82 -10.92 -1.77
N THR A 51 -12.50 -10.51 -3.00
CA THR A 51 -11.56 -11.24 -3.88
C THR A 51 -10.17 -11.34 -3.25
N TYR A 52 -9.72 -10.30 -2.54
CA TYR A 52 -8.44 -10.28 -1.84
C TYR A 52 -8.51 -10.82 -0.40
N LYS A 53 -9.65 -11.33 0.09
CA LYS A 53 -9.71 -12.06 1.37
C LYS A 53 -9.35 -13.53 1.25
N GLU A 54 -9.32 -14.07 0.04
CA GLU A 54 -8.95 -15.46 -0.22
C GLU A 54 -7.49 -15.74 0.18
N VAL A 55 -7.17 -17.01 0.43
CA VAL A 55 -5.78 -17.44 0.69
C VAL A 55 -5.05 -17.55 -0.66
N PRO A 56 -3.90 -16.87 -0.86
CA PRO A 56 -3.20 -16.92 -2.14
C PRO A 56 -2.72 -18.32 -2.53
N SER A 57 -2.66 -18.57 -3.84
CA SER A 57 -2.22 -19.85 -4.42
C SER A 57 -0.71 -19.87 -4.69
N THR A 58 -0.11 -21.05 -4.59
CA THR A 58 1.31 -21.31 -4.93
C THR A 58 1.48 -21.98 -6.30
N ALA A 59 0.48 -21.87 -7.18
CA ALA A 59 0.44 -22.60 -8.45
C ALA A 59 1.41 -22.06 -9.53
N ASP A 60 1.82 -20.80 -9.43
CA ASP A 60 2.67 -20.12 -10.41
C ASP A 60 3.85 -19.43 -9.71
N LEU A 61 4.92 -20.20 -9.47
CA LEU A 61 6.18 -19.71 -8.89
C LEU A 61 7.32 -19.66 -9.93
N GLY A 62 6.98 -19.77 -11.23
CA GLY A 62 7.96 -19.83 -12.32
C GLY A 62 8.68 -21.18 -12.48
N GLU A 63 9.76 -21.18 -13.26
CA GLU A 63 10.55 -22.39 -13.56
C GLU A 63 11.48 -22.78 -12.41
N ALA A 64 11.64 -24.09 -12.18
CA ALA A 64 12.51 -24.63 -11.13
C ALA A 64 14.01 -24.37 -11.39
N ILE A 65 14.74 -24.14 -10.32
CA ILE A 65 16.19 -23.89 -10.28
C ILE A 65 16.87 -24.84 -9.29
N ASP A 66 18.15 -25.15 -9.49
CA ASP A 66 18.94 -25.95 -8.54
C ASP A 66 19.93 -25.05 -7.79
N VAL A 67 19.64 -24.79 -6.51
CA VAL A 67 20.46 -23.90 -5.67
C VAL A 67 21.67 -24.59 -5.04
N ALA A 68 21.86 -25.91 -5.22
CA ALA A 68 22.92 -26.67 -4.55
C ALA A 68 24.34 -26.15 -4.87
N SER A 69 24.53 -25.56 -6.06
CA SER A 69 25.81 -24.95 -6.45
C SER A 69 26.13 -23.62 -5.74
N LEU A 70 25.15 -23.02 -5.03
CA LEU A 70 25.31 -21.81 -4.24
C LEU A 70 25.79 -22.07 -2.80
N ALA A 71 25.87 -23.33 -2.37
CA ALA A 71 26.30 -23.67 -1.01
C ALA A 71 27.65 -23.04 -0.64
N GLY A 72 27.71 -22.42 0.54
CA GLY A 72 28.88 -21.69 1.05
C GLY A 72 29.09 -20.29 0.46
N LYS A 73 28.25 -19.80 -0.45
CA LYS A 73 28.26 -18.40 -0.89
C LYS A 73 27.68 -17.49 0.20
N LYS A 74 28.12 -16.23 0.26
CA LYS A 74 27.57 -15.19 1.14
C LYS A 74 26.56 -14.31 0.38
N ILE A 75 25.43 -14.01 1.01
CA ILE A 75 24.53 -12.90 0.67
C ILE A 75 24.71 -11.83 1.75
N ILE A 76 24.77 -10.55 1.36
CA ILE A 76 24.62 -9.41 2.28
C ILE A 76 23.35 -8.66 1.93
N SER A 77 22.48 -8.43 2.91
CA SER A 77 21.28 -7.61 2.73
C SER A 77 21.48 -6.19 3.24
N ILE A 78 20.93 -5.23 2.50
CA ILE A 78 20.97 -3.80 2.80
C ILE A 78 19.50 -3.31 2.84
N PRO A 79 18.81 -3.45 3.99
CA PRO A 79 17.44 -2.96 4.18
C PRO A 79 17.39 -1.43 4.28
N ILE A 80 16.21 -0.79 4.30
CA ILE A 80 16.11 0.67 4.41
C ILE A 80 16.51 1.17 5.81
N ASP A 81 15.93 0.59 6.87
CA ASP A 81 16.31 0.75 8.26
C ASP A 81 16.09 -0.59 8.96
N SER A 82 17.18 -1.16 9.48
CA SER A 82 17.21 -2.45 10.18
C SER A 82 16.42 -2.49 11.50
N LYS A 83 15.92 -1.35 11.98
CA LYS A 83 15.15 -1.22 13.24
C LYS A 83 13.64 -1.38 13.06
N LEU A 84 13.12 -1.28 11.83
CA LEU A 84 11.69 -1.38 11.54
C LEU A 84 11.24 -2.85 11.48
N GLU A 85 10.05 -3.17 12.01
CA GLU A 85 9.61 -4.57 12.19
C GLU A 85 9.52 -5.33 10.86
N PHE A 86 9.03 -4.70 9.79
CA PHE A 86 8.95 -5.31 8.46
C PHE A 86 10.30 -5.92 8.03
N TYR A 87 11.37 -5.15 8.17
CA TYR A 87 12.73 -5.58 7.85
C TYR A 87 13.22 -6.61 8.85
N GLN A 88 13.02 -6.43 10.16
CA GLN A 88 13.45 -7.44 11.15
C GLN A 88 12.81 -8.81 10.90
N VAL A 89 11.53 -8.85 10.52
CA VAL A 89 10.84 -10.09 10.20
C VAL A 89 11.37 -10.70 8.90
N GLY A 90 11.45 -9.91 7.83
CA GLY A 90 11.92 -10.39 6.51
C GLY A 90 13.38 -10.84 6.52
N GLU A 91 14.27 -10.07 7.15
CA GLU A 91 15.71 -10.40 7.29
C GLU A 91 15.92 -11.69 8.09
N ASN A 92 15.14 -11.92 9.16
CA ASN A 92 15.20 -13.18 9.92
C ASN A 92 14.68 -14.38 9.11
N SER A 93 13.62 -14.20 8.32
CA SER A 93 13.10 -15.25 7.43
C SER A 93 14.09 -15.57 6.30
N MET A 94 14.53 -14.55 5.55
CA MET A 94 15.55 -14.69 4.51
C MET A 94 16.82 -15.35 5.04
N LYS A 95 17.28 -15.00 6.24
CA LYS A 95 18.40 -15.67 6.88
C LYS A 95 18.16 -17.17 7.10
N ALA A 96 17.03 -17.54 7.69
CA ALA A 96 16.71 -18.95 7.96
C ALA A 96 16.58 -19.78 6.68
N ILE A 97 15.98 -19.20 5.62
CA ILE A 97 15.85 -19.82 4.30
C ILE A 97 17.23 -19.98 3.63
N ALA A 98 18.06 -18.93 3.64
CA ALA A 98 19.40 -18.96 3.06
C ALA A 98 20.32 -19.97 3.78
N GLU A 99 20.27 -20.04 5.12
CA GLU A 99 21.00 -21.04 5.90
C GLU A 99 20.52 -22.47 5.58
N LYS A 100 19.21 -22.69 5.34
CA LYS A 100 18.67 -23.98 4.89
C LYS A 100 19.13 -24.36 3.48
N ALA A 101 19.27 -23.39 2.58
CA ALA A 101 19.90 -23.57 1.26
C ALA A 101 21.44 -23.73 1.32
N GLY A 102 22.05 -23.62 2.51
CA GLY A 102 23.49 -23.77 2.72
C GLY A 102 24.32 -22.52 2.42
N LEU A 103 23.70 -21.35 2.28
CA LEU A 103 24.37 -20.06 2.13
C LEU A 103 24.67 -19.41 3.50
N VAL A 104 25.57 -18.43 3.49
CA VAL A 104 25.79 -17.50 4.60
C VAL A 104 24.99 -16.24 4.33
N TYR A 105 24.21 -15.76 5.31
CA TYR A 105 23.40 -14.55 5.18
C TYR A 105 23.75 -13.53 6.28
N GLU A 106 23.89 -12.27 5.90
CA GLU A 106 24.25 -11.18 6.80
C GLU A 106 23.47 -9.90 6.48
N THR A 107 22.75 -9.37 7.49
CA THR A 107 22.04 -8.08 7.40
C THR A 107 22.99 -6.95 7.78
N PHE A 108 23.16 -5.96 6.90
CA PHE A 108 23.87 -4.73 7.22
C PHE A 108 22.96 -3.78 8.01
N PRO A 109 23.42 -3.20 9.15
CA PRO A 109 22.58 -2.38 10.02
C PRO A 109 22.43 -0.94 9.50
N THR A 110 21.51 -0.75 8.55
CA THR A 110 21.15 0.55 7.98
C THR A 110 20.26 1.39 8.89
N ASP A 111 20.20 2.70 8.60
CA ASP A 111 19.48 3.74 9.35
C ASP A 111 18.67 4.72 8.46
N GLY A 112 18.34 4.31 7.23
CA GLY A 112 17.68 5.15 6.23
C GLY A 112 18.62 6.10 5.48
N SER A 113 19.87 6.29 5.94
CA SER A 113 20.78 7.25 5.30
C SER A 113 21.55 6.68 4.11
N VAL A 114 21.78 7.53 3.10
CA VAL A 114 22.66 7.24 1.93
C VAL A 114 24.04 6.76 2.37
N THR A 115 24.57 7.31 3.46
CA THR A 115 25.87 6.90 4.03
C THR A 115 25.85 5.44 4.51
N SER A 116 24.77 4.99 5.17
CA SER A 116 24.66 3.60 5.61
C SER A 116 24.57 2.63 4.43
N PHE A 117 23.81 2.96 3.37
CA PHE A 117 23.74 2.14 2.17
C PHE A 117 25.11 2.00 1.49
N GLN A 118 25.85 3.10 1.35
CA GLN A 118 27.21 3.08 0.78
C GLN A 118 28.18 2.20 1.58
N GLN A 119 28.06 2.17 2.91
CA GLN A 119 28.86 1.30 3.77
C GLN A 119 28.50 -0.18 3.60
N GLY A 120 27.22 -0.51 3.45
CA GLY A 120 26.77 -1.87 3.15
C GLY A 120 27.32 -2.41 1.82
N PHE A 121 27.29 -1.58 0.77
CA PHE A 121 27.91 -1.92 -0.52
C PHE A 121 29.42 -2.16 -0.38
N ALA A 122 30.13 -1.28 0.33
CA ALA A 122 31.57 -1.42 0.55
C ALA A 122 31.92 -2.71 1.33
N LEU A 123 31.10 -3.12 2.31
CA LEU A 123 31.26 -4.38 3.03
C LEU A 123 31.09 -5.58 2.08
N ALA A 124 30.00 -5.63 1.30
CA ALA A 124 29.72 -6.73 0.39
C ALA A 124 30.79 -6.92 -0.70
N ILE A 125 31.36 -5.81 -1.19
CA ILE A 125 32.51 -5.82 -2.11
C ILE A 125 33.77 -6.35 -1.40
N ALA A 126 34.09 -5.85 -0.21
CA ALA A 126 35.28 -6.25 0.55
C ALA A 126 35.26 -7.74 0.93
N GLU A 127 34.08 -8.26 1.30
CA GLU A 127 33.89 -9.66 1.67
C GLU A 127 33.63 -10.60 0.49
N LYS A 128 33.47 -10.06 -0.72
CA LYS A 128 33.19 -10.82 -1.96
C LYS A 128 31.89 -11.63 -1.85
N ALA A 129 30.82 -10.97 -1.43
CA ALA A 129 29.48 -11.54 -1.45
C ALA A 129 29.12 -12.06 -2.86
N GLY A 130 28.32 -13.12 -2.94
CA GLY A 130 27.72 -13.57 -4.20
C GLY A 130 26.63 -12.61 -4.68
N ALA A 131 25.88 -12.03 -3.74
CA ALA A 131 24.87 -11.02 -4.01
C ALA A 131 24.73 -10.00 -2.87
N ILE A 132 24.32 -8.80 -3.25
CA ILE A 132 23.70 -7.78 -2.42
C ILE A 132 22.19 -7.86 -2.64
N ILE A 133 21.43 -8.00 -1.55
CA ILE A 133 20.00 -7.69 -1.55
C ILE A 133 19.87 -6.19 -1.24
N LEU A 134 19.28 -5.43 -2.15
CA LEU A 134 19.01 -4.01 -1.97
C LEU A 134 17.52 -3.81 -1.70
N ASN A 135 17.17 -3.66 -0.42
CA ASN A 135 15.79 -3.42 0.03
C ASN A 135 15.71 -2.03 0.69
N GLY A 136 16.17 -1.01 -0.02
CA GLY A 136 16.38 0.35 0.49
C GLY A 136 16.03 1.42 -0.55
N PRO A 137 16.97 2.29 -0.96
CA PRO A 137 16.71 3.26 -2.03
C PRO A 137 16.70 2.56 -3.40
N LEU A 138 16.01 3.18 -4.38
CA LEU A 138 16.06 2.77 -5.78
C LEU A 138 17.52 2.69 -6.30
N PRO A 139 17.88 1.67 -7.12
CA PRO A 139 19.26 1.37 -7.50
C PRO A 139 19.94 2.48 -8.29
N GLU A 140 19.20 3.27 -9.07
CA GLU A 140 19.72 4.43 -9.81
C GLU A 140 20.29 5.52 -8.90
N ASN A 141 19.76 5.66 -7.67
CA ASN A 141 20.29 6.58 -6.67
C ASN A 141 21.64 6.10 -6.08
N LEU A 142 22.00 4.83 -6.33
CA LEU A 142 23.27 4.20 -5.97
C LEU A 142 24.04 3.68 -7.20
N ALA A 143 23.76 4.21 -8.40
CA ALA A 143 24.35 3.71 -9.66
C ALA A 143 25.89 3.58 -9.66
N PRO A 144 26.69 4.45 -9.00
CA PRO A 144 28.13 4.23 -8.85
C PRO A 144 28.46 2.96 -8.05
N GLN A 145 27.76 2.73 -6.93
CA GLN A 145 27.96 1.59 -6.04
C GLN A 145 27.48 0.28 -6.70
N VAL A 146 26.37 0.32 -7.43
CA VAL A 146 25.89 -0.81 -8.27
C VAL A 146 26.98 -1.25 -9.24
N LYS A 147 27.58 -0.30 -9.96
CA LYS A 147 28.63 -0.56 -10.96
C LYS A 147 29.93 -1.07 -10.32
N GLU A 148 30.29 -0.58 -9.14
CA GLU A 148 31.45 -1.06 -8.39
C GLU A 148 31.26 -2.51 -7.91
N ALA A 149 30.07 -2.84 -7.37
CA ALA A 149 29.72 -4.20 -6.95
C ALA A 149 29.75 -5.20 -8.11
N GLN A 150 29.14 -4.84 -9.24
CA GLN A 150 29.13 -5.68 -10.44
C GLN A 150 30.53 -5.87 -11.03
N ALA A 151 31.36 -4.82 -11.05
CA ALA A 151 32.76 -4.94 -11.48
C ALA A 151 33.59 -5.85 -10.54
N ALA A 152 33.21 -5.97 -9.27
CA ALA A 152 33.77 -6.92 -8.31
C ALA A 152 33.18 -8.35 -8.41
N GLY A 153 32.18 -8.56 -9.28
CA GLY A 153 31.49 -9.85 -9.46
C GLY A 153 30.38 -10.13 -8.43
N VAL A 154 29.96 -9.10 -7.69
CA VAL A 154 28.84 -9.17 -6.73
C VAL A 154 27.55 -8.82 -7.47
N GLN A 155 26.55 -9.71 -7.46
CA GLN A 155 25.24 -9.39 -8.01
C GLN A 155 24.55 -8.32 -7.16
N VAL A 156 23.79 -7.41 -7.76
CA VAL A 156 22.95 -6.45 -7.03
C VAL A 156 21.51 -6.70 -7.42
N VAL A 157 20.69 -7.05 -6.43
CA VAL A 157 19.30 -7.46 -6.63
C VAL A 157 18.41 -6.54 -5.81
N PRO A 158 17.79 -5.54 -6.44
CA PRO A 158 16.69 -4.77 -5.85
C PRO A 158 15.53 -5.70 -5.46
N VAL A 159 14.98 -5.52 -4.26
CA VAL A 159 13.81 -6.26 -3.80
C VAL A 159 12.88 -5.34 -3.01
N HIS A 160 11.57 -5.46 -3.23
CA HIS A 160 10.54 -4.73 -2.45
C HIS A 160 10.70 -3.21 -2.44
N ILE A 161 11.12 -2.60 -3.56
CA ILE A 161 11.30 -1.13 -3.67
C ILE A 161 10.63 -0.49 -4.88
N SER A 162 10.06 -1.29 -5.77
CA SER A 162 9.40 -0.87 -7.01
C SER A 162 8.05 -1.55 -7.16
N ASP A 163 7.04 -0.85 -7.68
CA ASP A 163 5.75 -1.45 -8.03
C ASP A 163 5.86 -2.31 -9.31
N GLN A 164 5.04 -3.35 -9.43
CA GLN A 164 4.98 -4.17 -10.64
C GLN A 164 4.72 -3.36 -11.93
N SER A 165 4.08 -2.18 -11.86
CA SER A 165 3.87 -1.29 -13.01
C SER A 165 5.11 -0.58 -13.54
N GLU A 166 6.17 -0.47 -12.73
CA GLU A 166 7.36 0.31 -13.09
C GLU A 166 8.22 -0.36 -14.17
N ALA A 167 9.25 0.33 -14.68
CA ALA A 167 10.28 -0.32 -15.50
C ALA A 167 11.22 -1.16 -14.63
N VAL A 168 11.91 -2.16 -15.21
CA VAL A 168 13.08 -2.77 -14.56
C VAL A 168 14.27 -1.85 -14.83
N TYR A 169 15.11 -1.57 -13.83
CA TYR A 169 16.32 -0.78 -14.05
C TYR A 169 17.37 -1.58 -14.84
N GLU A 170 17.87 -1.03 -15.96
CA GLU A 170 18.73 -1.76 -16.91
C GLU A 170 20.04 -2.27 -16.29
N ASP A 171 20.64 -1.50 -15.37
CA ASP A 171 21.84 -1.92 -14.65
C ASP A 171 21.54 -3.00 -13.59
N THR A 172 20.28 -3.33 -13.26
CA THR A 172 19.91 -4.41 -12.31
C THR A 172 18.72 -5.24 -12.84
N PRO A 173 18.94 -6.16 -13.81
CA PRO A 173 17.86 -6.88 -14.49
C PRO A 173 17.15 -7.97 -13.64
N TYR A 174 17.66 -8.25 -12.44
CA TYR A 174 17.05 -9.13 -11.46
C TYR A 174 16.43 -8.27 -10.37
N GLU A 175 15.10 -8.24 -10.28
CA GLU A 175 14.38 -7.39 -9.34
C GLU A 175 13.10 -8.10 -8.85
N ALA A 176 12.90 -8.10 -7.53
CA ALA A 176 11.65 -8.53 -6.91
C ALA A 176 10.80 -7.29 -6.64
N PHE A 177 9.62 -7.26 -7.24
CA PHE A 177 8.66 -6.17 -7.12
C PHE A 177 7.73 -6.40 -5.92
N ALA A 178 6.97 -5.37 -5.57
CA ALA A 178 5.82 -5.51 -4.71
C ALA A 178 4.56 -4.94 -5.40
N PRO A 179 3.35 -5.29 -4.94
CA PRO A 179 2.09 -4.81 -5.50
C PRO A 179 1.63 -3.53 -4.79
N PHE A 180 2.53 -2.57 -4.60
CA PHE A 180 2.32 -1.34 -3.82
C PHE A 180 1.08 -0.55 -4.26
N ASN A 181 0.90 -0.33 -5.56
CA ASN A 181 -0.23 0.41 -6.13
C ASN A 181 -1.55 -0.34 -5.89
N LEU A 182 -1.54 -1.67 -6.02
CA LEU A 182 -2.70 -2.50 -5.72
C LEU A 182 -3.05 -2.45 -4.23
N GLY A 183 -2.05 -2.51 -3.35
CA GLY A 183 -2.22 -2.34 -1.91
C GLY A 183 -2.84 -0.98 -1.55
N ALA A 184 -2.28 0.09 -2.11
CA ALA A 184 -2.76 1.46 -1.94
C ALA A 184 -4.24 1.63 -2.39
N ARG A 185 -4.63 1.01 -3.51
CA ARG A 185 -6.02 0.94 -3.97
C ARG A 185 -6.91 0.16 -2.99
N LEU A 186 -6.45 -1.00 -2.50
CA LEU A 186 -7.23 -1.82 -1.56
C LEU A 186 -7.46 -1.10 -0.23
N SER A 187 -6.47 -0.39 0.32
CA SER A 187 -6.64 0.38 1.56
C SER A 187 -7.60 1.56 1.37
N ALA A 188 -7.60 2.22 0.22
CA ALA A 188 -8.59 3.25 -0.12
C ALA A 188 -10.01 2.67 -0.31
N LEU A 189 -10.16 1.55 -1.04
CA LEU A 189 -11.45 0.87 -1.21
C LEU A 189 -12.01 0.33 0.12
N TYR A 190 -11.16 -0.16 1.03
CA TYR A 190 -11.61 -0.59 2.35
C TYR A 190 -12.13 0.59 3.17
N ALA A 191 -11.49 1.77 3.09
CA ALA A 191 -12.01 2.99 3.73
C ALA A 191 -13.42 3.35 3.23
N VAL A 192 -13.69 3.21 1.93
CA VAL A 192 -15.04 3.40 1.34
C VAL A 192 -16.06 2.41 1.93
N VAL A 193 -15.66 1.15 2.13
CA VAL A 193 -16.50 0.11 2.73
C VAL A 193 -16.80 0.38 4.21
N ASP A 194 -15.80 0.69 5.04
CA ASP A 194 -16.01 0.93 6.49
C ASP A 194 -16.82 2.22 6.75
N LEU A 195 -16.67 3.23 5.89
CA LEU A 195 -17.47 4.46 5.88
C LEU A 195 -18.89 4.29 5.29
N LYS A 196 -19.22 3.11 4.74
CA LYS A 196 -20.60 2.72 4.36
C LYS A 196 -21.30 3.67 3.38
N GLY A 197 -20.52 4.30 2.50
CA GLY A 197 -21.05 5.18 1.46
C GLY A 197 -21.05 6.67 1.81
N GLU A 198 -20.59 7.04 3.00
CA GLU A 198 -20.20 8.43 3.31
C GLU A 198 -18.92 8.81 2.52
N PRO A 199 -18.76 10.07 2.10
CA PRO A 199 -17.54 10.51 1.41
C PRO A 199 -16.28 10.34 2.26
N ALA A 200 -15.26 9.69 1.70
CA ALA A 200 -13.99 9.42 2.35
C ALA A 200 -13.06 10.64 2.27
N GLN A 201 -12.93 11.37 3.37
CA GLN A 201 -12.03 12.51 3.54
C GLN A 201 -10.75 12.02 4.22
N CYS A 202 -9.78 11.56 3.43
CA CYS A 202 -8.63 10.86 3.99
C CYS A 202 -7.43 11.78 4.25
N LEU A 203 -6.75 11.50 5.37
CA LEU A 203 -5.38 11.94 5.61
C LEU A 203 -4.42 10.83 5.16
N VAL A 204 -3.49 11.15 4.28
CA VAL A 204 -2.45 10.22 3.82
C VAL A 204 -1.14 10.49 4.57
N LEU A 205 -0.44 9.44 4.97
CA LEU A 205 0.97 9.53 5.39
C LEU A 205 1.83 8.95 4.27
N GLU A 206 2.78 9.74 3.79
CA GLU A 206 3.64 9.41 2.65
C GLU A 206 5.13 9.62 3.00
N ALA A 207 6.03 9.09 2.17
CA ALA A 207 7.46 9.24 2.33
C ALA A 207 8.11 9.34 0.95
N SER A 208 8.06 10.52 0.31
CA SER A 208 8.48 10.71 -1.09
C SER A 208 9.97 10.43 -1.39
N GLY A 209 10.78 10.11 -0.38
CA GLY A 209 12.14 9.57 -0.53
C GLY A 209 12.20 8.06 -0.78
N THR A 210 11.08 7.33 -0.68
CA THR A 210 10.94 5.92 -1.05
C THR A 210 10.39 5.79 -2.47
N GLY A 211 10.88 4.81 -3.23
CA GLY A 211 10.48 4.58 -4.63
C GLY A 211 8.96 4.46 -4.86
N PRO A 212 8.22 3.68 -4.05
CA PRO A 212 6.79 3.45 -4.30
C PRO A 212 5.87 4.64 -3.94
N SER A 213 6.33 5.60 -3.14
CA SER A 213 5.45 6.58 -2.48
C SER A 213 4.58 7.36 -3.46
N ASP A 214 5.18 7.93 -4.51
CA ASP A 214 4.47 8.75 -5.51
C ASP A 214 3.37 7.94 -6.23
N GLY A 215 3.66 6.67 -6.56
CA GLY A 215 2.70 5.74 -7.17
C GLY A 215 1.54 5.41 -6.24
N MET A 216 1.83 5.07 -4.98
CA MET A 216 0.82 4.75 -3.97
C MET A 216 -0.11 5.94 -3.67
N VAL A 217 0.46 7.14 -3.48
CA VAL A 217 -0.29 8.37 -3.19
C VAL A 217 -1.16 8.78 -4.37
N LYS A 218 -0.63 8.68 -5.61
CA LYS A 218 -1.41 8.86 -6.82
C LYS A 218 -2.55 7.85 -6.90
N THR A 219 -2.29 6.57 -6.62
CA THR A 219 -3.30 5.51 -6.69
C THR A 219 -4.40 5.69 -5.65
N ILE A 220 -4.08 6.08 -4.41
CA ILE A 220 -5.07 6.46 -3.40
C ILE A 220 -5.93 7.64 -3.90
N THR A 221 -5.28 8.68 -4.43
CA THR A 221 -5.97 9.88 -4.92
C THR A 221 -6.93 9.56 -6.07
N ASP A 222 -6.48 8.78 -7.06
CA ASP A 222 -7.31 8.36 -8.20
C ASP A 222 -8.45 7.42 -7.77
N THR A 223 -8.20 6.49 -6.83
CA THR A 223 -9.21 5.58 -6.28
C THR A 223 -10.31 6.36 -5.57
N LEU A 224 -9.95 7.31 -4.69
CA LEU A 224 -10.91 8.16 -3.99
C LEU A 224 -11.65 9.13 -4.93
N ALA A 225 -11.04 9.52 -6.07
CA ALA A 225 -11.69 10.38 -7.05
C ALA A 225 -12.62 9.65 -8.03
N THR A 226 -12.44 8.33 -8.23
CA THR A 226 -13.12 7.57 -9.30
C THR A 226 -13.87 6.32 -8.87
N GLU A 227 -13.58 5.76 -7.69
CA GLU A 227 -14.18 4.52 -7.16
C GLU A 227 -14.83 4.70 -5.77
N ALA A 228 -15.00 5.94 -5.32
CA ALA A 228 -15.56 6.30 -4.02
C ALA A 228 -16.76 7.28 -4.15
N PRO A 229 -17.61 7.44 -3.12
CA PRO A 229 -18.74 8.36 -3.15
C PRO A 229 -18.34 9.79 -3.48
N ALA A 230 -19.21 10.52 -4.19
CA ALA A 230 -18.93 11.87 -4.66
C ALA A 230 -18.50 12.81 -3.50
N GLY A 231 -17.39 13.53 -3.72
CA GLY A 231 -16.77 14.38 -2.70
C GLY A 231 -15.68 13.71 -1.86
N SER A 232 -15.43 12.41 -2.02
CA SER A 232 -14.27 11.72 -1.44
C SER A 232 -12.94 12.28 -2.00
N GLY A 233 -11.87 12.20 -1.23
CA GLY A 233 -10.54 12.62 -1.65
C GLY A 233 -9.50 12.66 -0.53
N VAL A 234 -8.24 12.92 -0.91
CA VAL A 234 -7.16 13.21 0.03
C VAL A 234 -7.25 14.68 0.44
N VAL A 235 -7.72 14.95 1.66
CA VAL A 235 -7.86 16.32 2.20
C VAL A 235 -6.61 16.81 2.91
N THR A 236 -5.67 15.92 3.24
CA THR A 236 -4.38 16.26 3.85
C THR A 236 -3.37 15.16 3.51
N SER A 237 -2.16 15.54 3.12
CA SER A 237 -1.01 14.64 3.04
C SER A 237 0.07 15.10 4.00
N LEU A 238 0.73 14.15 4.67
CA LEU A 238 1.89 14.39 5.52
C LEU A 238 3.08 13.58 4.99
N ASN A 239 4.02 14.27 4.35
CA ASN A 239 5.23 13.68 3.80
C ASN A 239 6.36 13.72 4.84
N ILE A 240 6.71 12.55 5.40
CA ILE A 240 7.68 12.39 6.49
C ILE A 240 8.64 11.26 6.08
N GLN A 241 9.95 11.53 6.07
CA GLN A 241 10.93 10.55 5.60
C GLN A 241 11.23 9.51 6.69
N VAL A 242 11.78 8.37 6.27
CA VAL A 242 11.99 7.18 7.10
C VAL A 242 12.72 7.48 8.43
N PRO A 243 13.83 8.26 8.46
CA PRO A 243 14.53 8.54 9.71
C PRO A 243 13.69 9.31 10.75
N GLU A 244 12.74 10.13 10.31
CA GLU A 244 11.90 11.00 11.16
C GLU A 244 10.58 10.33 11.59
N TRP A 245 10.23 9.15 11.08
CA TRP A 245 8.93 8.49 11.38
C TRP A 245 8.65 8.37 12.88
N SER A 246 9.65 7.98 13.66
CA SER A 246 9.50 7.74 15.11
C SER A 246 9.36 9.01 15.96
N THR A 247 9.68 10.20 15.42
CA THR A 247 9.62 11.48 16.13
C THR A 247 8.50 12.40 15.62
N ASP A 248 8.22 12.35 14.31
CA ASP A 248 7.46 13.42 13.65
C ASP A 248 6.04 13.00 13.26
N ILE A 249 5.76 11.71 13.03
CA ILE A 249 4.41 11.25 12.62
C ILE A 249 3.37 11.55 13.69
N GLN A 250 3.60 11.17 14.95
CA GLN A 250 2.62 11.38 16.03
C GLN A 250 2.19 12.86 16.18
N PRO A 251 3.10 13.84 16.35
CA PRO A 251 2.70 15.25 16.48
C PRO A 251 2.12 15.84 15.18
N ALA A 252 2.55 15.36 14.00
CA ALA A 252 1.99 15.81 12.73
C ALA A 252 0.54 15.34 12.54
N VAL A 253 0.25 14.07 12.82
CA VAL A 253 -1.10 13.49 12.79
C VAL A 253 -2.02 14.21 13.79
N GLN A 254 -1.56 14.43 15.03
CA GLN A 254 -2.31 15.21 16.01
C GLN A 254 -2.64 16.61 15.48
N SER A 255 -1.66 17.31 14.92
CA SER A 255 -1.84 18.67 14.40
C SER A 255 -2.83 18.71 13.23
N ALA A 256 -2.75 17.76 12.30
CA ALA A 256 -3.64 17.66 11.16
C ALA A 256 -5.09 17.36 11.55
N LEU A 257 -5.30 16.43 12.50
CA LEU A 257 -6.65 16.08 12.98
C LEU A 257 -7.33 17.20 13.78
N LEU A 258 -6.55 18.05 14.47
CA LEU A 258 -7.03 19.26 15.13
C LEU A 258 -7.31 20.40 14.14
N ALA A 259 -6.51 20.51 13.07
CA ALA A 259 -6.69 21.52 12.05
C ALA A 259 -7.85 21.21 11.09
N ASN A 260 -8.10 19.94 10.80
CA ASN A 260 -9.15 19.47 9.90
C ASN A 260 -10.10 18.45 10.58
N PRO A 261 -11.28 18.89 11.05
CA PRO A 261 -12.27 17.99 11.65
C PRO A 261 -13.02 17.12 10.62
N GLU A 262 -12.91 17.40 9.32
CA GLU A 262 -13.59 16.63 8.26
C GLU A 262 -12.92 15.28 7.99
N ILE A 263 -11.65 15.10 8.35
CA ILE A 263 -10.92 13.84 8.19
C ILE A 263 -11.69 12.69 8.85
N ASN A 264 -12.02 11.64 8.10
CA ASN A 264 -12.73 10.45 8.59
C ASN A 264 -11.98 9.13 8.33
N CYS A 265 -10.91 9.16 7.52
CA CYS A 265 -10.00 8.03 7.27
C CYS A 265 -8.54 8.47 7.38
N VAL A 266 -7.67 7.55 7.79
CA VAL A 266 -6.21 7.72 7.78
C VAL A 266 -5.59 6.58 6.98
N LEU A 267 -4.77 6.91 6.00
CA LEU A 267 -4.14 5.99 5.05
C LEU A 267 -2.61 6.15 5.11
N PRO A 268 -1.92 5.46 6.05
CA PRO A 268 -0.48 5.34 6.01
C PRO A 268 -0.07 4.38 4.90
N ILE A 269 0.81 4.79 3.98
CA ILE A 269 1.22 3.91 2.88
C ILE A 269 2.04 2.68 3.34
N TYR A 270 2.56 2.69 4.57
CA TYR A 270 3.26 1.55 5.17
C TYR A 270 2.85 1.33 6.64
N ASP A 271 2.76 0.08 7.06
CA ASP A 271 2.49 -0.36 8.44
C ASP A 271 3.31 0.38 9.51
N SER A 272 4.60 0.57 9.24
CA SER A 272 5.52 1.22 10.18
C SER A 272 5.11 2.65 10.52
N MET A 273 4.37 3.33 9.63
CA MET A 273 3.78 4.65 9.92
C MET A 273 2.55 4.54 10.81
N ALA A 274 1.71 3.50 10.64
CA ALA A 274 0.48 3.31 11.43
C ALA A 274 0.78 3.20 12.94
N LEU A 275 1.89 2.55 13.29
CA LEU A 275 2.37 2.41 14.67
C LEU A 275 2.60 3.76 15.39
N PHE A 276 2.99 4.80 14.64
CA PHE A 276 3.19 6.16 15.17
C PHE A 276 1.96 7.07 14.95
N ALA A 277 1.13 6.77 13.95
CA ALA A 277 -0.08 7.52 13.65
C ALA A 277 -1.20 7.30 14.69
N ILE A 278 -1.41 6.05 15.12
CA ILE A 278 -2.48 5.67 16.05
C ILE A 278 -2.39 6.42 17.40
N PRO A 279 -1.22 6.52 18.07
CA PRO A 279 -1.07 7.37 19.26
C PRO A 279 -1.42 8.85 19.02
N GLY A 280 -1.21 9.37 17.82
CA GLY A 280 -1.59 10.74 17.44
C GLY A 280 -3.11 10.89 17.25
N ILE A 281 -3.76 9.88 16.66
CA ILE A 281 -5.22 9.77 16.57
C ILE A 281 -5.84 9.69 17.96
N ASP A 282 -5.38 8.76 18.80
CA ASP A 282 -5.93 8.53 20.15
C ASP A 282 -5.78 9.79 21.03
N GLN A 283 -4.74 10.61 20.82
CA GLN A 283 -4.56 11.85 21.58
C GLN A 283 -5.38 13.04 21.04
N ALA A 284 -5.63 13.12 19.74
CA ALA A 284 -6.28 14.27 19.09
C ALA A 284 -7.77 14.06 18.81
N ALA A 285 -8.20 12.81 18.75
CA ALA A 285 -9.43 12.38 18.10
C ALA A 285 -10.07 11.14 18.77
N ALA A 286 -9.79 10.87 20.06
CA ALA A 286 -10.32 9.72 20.82
C ALA A 286 -11.85 9.50 20.68
N ASP A 287 -12.62 10.59 20.59
CA ASP A 287 -14.08 10.56 20.48
C ASP A 287 -14.59 10.40 19.02
N ARG A 288 -13.70 10.37 18.02
CA ARG A 288 -14.01 10.19 16.59
C ARG A 288 -13.82 8.73 16.19
N ASN A 289 -14.81 8.13 15.54
CA ASN A 289 -14.66 6.82 14.90
C ASN A 289 -13.85 6.95 13.60
N LEU A 290 -12.54 7.10 13.73
CA LEU A 290 -11.59 7.07 12.62
C LEU A 290 -11.14 5.62 12.35
N GLY A 291 -10.93 5.30 11.08
CA GLY A 291 -10.28 4.07 10.65
C GLY A 291 -8.89 4.32 10.08
N VAL A 292 -7.95 3.46 10.42
CA VAL A 292 -6.60 3.36 9.83
C VAL A 292 -6.54 2.12 8.95
N TYR A 293 -6.02 2.29 7.74
CA TYR A 293 -5.88 1.22 6.73
C TYR A 293 -4.49 1.33 6.10
N SER A 294 -3.66 0.30 6.22
CA SER A 294 -2.24 0.31 5.82
C SER A 294 -1.88 -0.85 4.88
N PHE A 295 -0.59 -1.14 4.75
CA PHE A 295 0.01 -2.07 3.81
C PHE A 295 1.36 -2.54 4.37
N ASN A 296 1.49 -3.86 4.52
CA ASN A 296 2.71 -4.69 4.47
C ASN A 296 2.43 -6.07 5.11
N GLY A 297 1.52 -6.13 6.09
CA GLY A 297 1.20 -7.36 6.83
C GLY A 297 2.10 -7.63 8.04
N THR A 298 2.59 -6.60 8.71
CA THR A 298 3.49 -6.74 9.88
C THR A 298 2.77 -7.30 11.11
N PRO A 299 3.41 -8.15 11.93
CA PRO A 299 2.82 -8.72 13.15
C PRO A 299 2.25 -7.67 14.12
N ALA A 300 2.90 -6.51 14.27
CA ALA A 300 2.40 -5.43 15.11
C ALA A 300 1.09 -4.82 14.58
N VAL A 301 0.95 -4.63 13.26
CA VAL A 301 -0.30 -4.12 12.67
C VAL A 301 -1.41 -5.17 12.68
N MET A 302 -1.11 -6.45 12.42
CA MET A 302 -2.07 -7.54 12.61
C MET A 302 -2.58 -7.56 14.06
N LYS A 303 -1.70 -7.32 15.03
CA LYS A 303 -2.06 -7.27 16.45
C LYS A 303 -2.97 -6.06 16.76
N LEU A 304 -2.72 -4.91 16.14
CA LEU A 304 -3.60 -3.74 16.27
C LEU A 304 -5.00 -4.00 15.69
N ILE A 305 -5.13 -4.79 14.62
CA ILE A 305 -6.44 -5.24 14.08
C ILE A 305 -7.11 -6.24 15.06
N GLN A 306 -6.33 -7.09 15.75
CA GLN A 306 -6.86 -7.96 16.80
C GLN A 306 -7.37 -7.18 18.02
N GLU A 307 -6.60 -6.21 18.52
CA GLU A 307 -6.98 -5.36 19.66
C GLU A 307 -8.14 -4.41 19.30
N GLY A 308 -8.11 -3.82 18.10
CA GLY A 308 -9.24 -3.23 17.40
C GLY A 308 -9.44 -1.71 17.58
N THR A 309 -10.65 -1.28 17.24
CA THR A 309 -11.15 0.11 17.18
C THR A 309 -10.47 1.09 16.22
N THR A 310 -9.15 1.24 16.20
CA THR A 310 -8.50 2.27 15.35
C THR A 310 -7.92 1.67 14.06
N MET A 311 -7.18 0.57 14.16
CA MET A 311 -6.70 -0.18 12.99
C MET A 311 -7.80 -1.08 12.45
N ARG A 312 -8.16 -0.93 11.16
CA ARG A 312 -9.36 -1.56 10.57
C ARG A 312 -9.05 -2.68 9.58
N SER A 313 -8.10 -2.46 8.69
CA SER A 313 -7.65 -3.47 7.73
C SER A 313 -6.22 -3.22 7.27
N ASP A 314 -5.58 -4.26 6.76
CA ASP A 314 -4.31 -4.17 6.07
C ASP A 314 -4.39 -4.80 4.69
N ALA A 315 -3.77 -4.17 3.69
CA ALA A 315 -3.43 -4.82 2.44
C ALA A 315 -2.08 -5.54 2.62
N ALA A 316 -2.13 -6.75 3.19
CA ALA A 316 -0.96 -7.46 3.68
C ALA A 316 -0.30 -8.33 2.59
N GLU A 317 1.03 -8.35 2.54
CA GLU A 317 1.82 -9.20 1.63
C GLU A 317 2.39 -10.47 2.27
N ASN A 318 2.42 -10.49 3.61
CA ASN A 318 3.16 -11.44 4.45
C ASN A 318 4.69 -11.33 4.26
N PRO A 319 5.41 -10.68 5.21
CA PRO A 319 6.87 -10.54 5.14
C PRO A 319 7.65 -11.86 5.04
N ASP A 320 7.07 -12.99 5.49
CA ASP A 320 7.68 -14.31 5.29
C ASP A 320 7.58 -14.76 3.83
N TRP A 321 6.41 -14.64 3.17
CA TRP A 321 6.28 -14.97 1.74
C TRP A 321 7.16 -14.05 0.89
N VAL A 322 7.15 -12.74 1.17
CA VAL A 322 8.06 -11.76 0.52
C VAL A 322 9.52 -12.21 0.60
N SER A 323 9.94 -12.83 1.70
CA SER A 323 11.30 -13.36 1.85
C SER A 323 11.63 -14.51 0.88
N TYR A 324 10.67 -15.37 0.53
CA TYR A 324 10.85 -16.40 -0.51
C TYR A 324 10.94 -15.78 -1.91
N VAL A 325 10.11 -14.79 -2.24
CA VAL A 325 10.14 -14.07 -3.54
C VAL A 325 11.49 -13.36 -3.74
N ASN A 326 11.96 -12.69 -2.70
CA ASN A 326 13.24 -11.99 -2.68
C ASN A 326 14.39 -12.98 -2.91
N LEU A 327 14.40 -14.11 -2.18
CA LEU A 327 15.46 -15.10 -2.32
C LEU A 327 15.42 -15.88 -3.63
N ASP A 328 14.24 -16.18 -4.20
CA ASP A 328 14.16 -16.81 -5.54
C ASP A 328 14.83 -15.92 -6.59
N THR A 329 14.55 -14.62 -6.56
CA THR A 329 15.16 -13.62 -7.44
C THR A 329 16.68 -13.56 -7.25
N VAL A 330 17.16 -13.60 -6.00
CA VAL A 330 18.59 -13.61 -5.68
C VAL A 330 19.27 -14.90 -6.13
N PHE A 331 18.65 -16.05 -5.95
CA PHE A 331 19.18 -17.34 -6.40
C PHE A 331 19.26 -17.38 -7.93
N ARG A 332 18.25 -16.88 -8.66
CA ARG A 332 18.31 -16.72 -10.12
C ARG A 332 19.48 -15.84 -10.55
N ALA A 333 19.67 -14.68 -9.91
CA ALA A 333 20.80 -13.79 -10.18
C ALA A 333 22.17 -14.45 -9.94
N MET A 334 22.30 -15.21 -8.85
CA MET A 334 23.54 -15.92 -8.49
C MET A 334 23.83 -17.14 -9.38
N LEU A 335 22.79 -17.77 -9.94
CA LEU A 335 22.89 -18.87 -10.90
C LEU A 335 23.04 -18.41 -12.36
N GLY A 336 22.64 -17.17 -12.68
CA GLY A 336 22.51 -16.69 -14.05
C GLY A 336 21.33 -17.32 -14.81
N ALA A 337 20.27 -17.71 -14.10
CA ALA A 337 19.01 -18.20 -14.67
C ALA A 337 18.13 -17.02 -15.12
N ASP A 338 17.21 -17.21 -16.05
CA ASP A 338 16.35 -16.09 -16.51
C ASP A 338 15.50 -15.51 -15.35
N PRO A 339 15.40 -14.17 -15.22
CA PRO A 339 14.58 -13.53 -14.20
C PRO A 339 13.08 -13.70 -14.50
N ILE A 340 12.27 -13.90 -13.45
CA ILE A 340 10.82 -13.87 -13.59
C ILE A 340 10.38 -12.41 -13.73
N ALA A 341 9.82 -12.06 -14.89
CA ALA A 341 9.38 -10.70 -15.16
C ALA A 341 8.28 -10.26 -14.18
N LYS A 342 8.54 -9.16 -13.45
CA LYS A 342 7.60 -8.55 -12.50
C LYS A 342 7.13 -9.47 -11.36
N VAL A 343 7.99 -10.39 -10.94
CA VAL A 343 7.74 -11.27 -9.79
C VAL A 343 7.46 -10.45 -8.53
N SER A 344 6.47 -10.86 -7.75
CA SER A 344 5.98 -10.17 -6.55
C SER A 344 5.35 -11.18 -5.60
N GLY A 345 5.29 -10.83 -4.31
CA GLY A 345 4.41 -11.51 -3.36
C GLY A 345 2.92 -11.28 -3.69
N PRO A 346 2.02 -12.16 -3.24
CA PRO A 346 0.58 -11.94 -3.33
C PRO A 346 0.10 -10.97 -2.24
N LEU A 347 -1.05 -10.33 -2.47
CA LEU A 347 -1.76 -9.58 -1.43
C LEU A 347 -2.92 -10.38 -0.84
N ARG A 348 -3.17 -10.15 0.45
CA ARG A 348 -4.40 -10.52 1.14
C ARG A 348 -4.89 -9.35 1.99
N VAL A 349 -6.16 -8.97 1.86
CA VAL A 349 -6.80 -8.04 2.78
C VAL A 349 -7.06 -8.76 4.10
N ILE A 350 -6.39 -8.30 5.16
CA ILE A 350 -6.61 -8.76 6.53
C ILE A 350 -7.45 -7.73 7.26
N ASP A 351 -8.53 -8.16 7.89
CA ASP A 351 -9.39 -7.34 8.75
C ASP A 351 -9.89 -8.16 9.94
N LYS A 352 -10.81 -7.60 10.73
CA LYS A 352 -11.34 -8.26 11.92
C LYS A 352 -12.03 -9.62 11.67
N SER A 353 -12.40 -9.94 10.43
CA SER A 353 -13.03 -11.21 10.04
C SER A 353 -12.06 -12.38 9.82
N ASN A 354 -10.78 -12.11 9.51
CA ASN A 354 -9.77 -13.13 9.22
C ASN A 354 -8.43 -12.96 9.97
N VAL A 355 -8.21 -11.85 10.69
CA VAL A 355 -6.94 -11.57 11.39
C VAL A 355 -6.51 -12.68 12.37
N ASP A 356 -7.44 -13.42 12.98
CA ASP A 356 -7.10 -14.50 13.90
C ASP A 356 -6.39 -15.69 13.21
N GLU A 357 -6.48 -15.78 11.86
CA GLU A 357 -5.68 -16.72 11.06
C GLU A 357 -4.17 -16.41 11.08
N THR A 358 -3.78 -15.18 11.44
CA THR A 358 -2.37 -14.78 11.63
C THR A 358 -1.77 -15.27 12.95
N GLY A 359 -2.58 -15.85 13.85
CA GLY A 359 -2.16 -16.39 15.14
C GLY A 359 -2.49 -15.49 16.33
N THR A 360 -2.19 -15.95 17.55
CA THR A 360 -2.37 -15.16 18.78
C THR A 360 -1.19 -15.43 19.74
N PRO A 361 -0.18 -14.54 19.81
CA PRO A 361 -0.03 -13.30 19.03
C PRO A 361 0.15 -13.58 17.52
N PRO A 362 -0.05 -12.57 16.65
CA PRO A 362 0.21 -12.69 15.23
C PRO A 362 1.68 -13.02 14.94
N GLU A 363 1.90 -13.85 13.94
CA GLU A 363 3.21 -14.27 13.47
C GLU A 363 3.27 -14.17 11.94
N SER A 364 4.38 -13.67 11.40
CA SER A 364 4.63 -13.72 9.95
C SER A 364 4.64 -15.17 9.45
N GLY A 365 4.26 -15.38 8.20
CA GLY A 365 4.03 -16.71 7.63
C GLY A 365 2.62 -17.25 7.85
N LYS A 366 1.88 -16.79 8.87
CA LYS A 366 0.49 -17.21 9.12
C LYS A 366 -0.53 -16.34 8.38
N GLY A 367 -1.74 -16.86 8.19
CA GLY A 367 -2.82 -16.17 7.45
C GLY A 367 -2.68 -16.19 5.92
N PHE A 368 -1.69 -16.87 5.34
CA PHE A 368 -1.49 -16.95 3.87
C PHE A 368 -1.40 -18.40 3.38
N GLY A 369 -2.07 -19.31 4.10
CA GLY A 369 -1.86 -20.74 3.92
C GLY A 369 -0.50 -21.20 4.45
N ASN A 370 -0.16 -22.46 4.17
CA ASN A 370 1.06 -23.11 4.67
C ASN A 370 1.81 -23.89 3.57
N GLU A 371 1.40 -23.74 2.31
CA GLU A 371 1.96 -24.48 1.17
C GLU A 371 3.20 -23.80 0.57
N PHE A 372 3.31 -22.47 0.68
CA PHE A 372 4.37 -21.70 0.02
C PHE A 372 5.80 -22.09 0.43
N PRO A 373 6.14 -22.40 1.70
CA PRO A 373 7.51 -22.80 2.05
C PRO A 373 7.94 -24.08 1.31
N ALA A 374 7.08 -25.10 1.33
CA ALA A 374 7.35 -26.37 0.67
C ALA A 374 7.33 -26.24 -0.88
N ALA A 375 6.51 -25.33 -1.42
CA ALA A 375 6.46 -25.04 -2.85
C ALA A 375 7.77 -24.41 -3.35
N TYR A 376 8.31 -23.41 -2.64
CA TYR A 376 9.61 -22.81 -2.95
C TYR A 376 10.78 -23.77 -2.70
N GLU A 377 10.78 -24.54 -1.61
CA GLU A 377 11.82 -25.55 -1.38
C GLU A 377 11.89 -26.57 -2.52
N LYS A 378 10.74 -27.01 -3.04
CA LYS A 378 10.67 -27.85 -4.23
C LYS A 378 11.11 -27.13 -5.51
N LEU A 379 10.76 -25.85 -5.67
CA LEU A 379 11.20 -25.00 -6.79
C LEU A 379 12.74 -24.89 -6.85
N TRP A 380 13.39 -24.89 -5.69
CA TRP A 380 14.84 -24.76 -5.53
C TRP A 380 15.63 -26.09 -5.48
N GLY A 381 14.94 -27.23 -5.59
CA GLY A 381 15.57 -28.55 -5.49
C GLY A 381 15.97 -28.98 -4.08
N LEU A 382 15.39 -28.37 -3.04
CA LEU A 382 15.67 -28.64 -1.63
C LEU A 382 14.65 -29.60 -0.95
N GLY A 383 13.56 -29.96 -1.63
CA GLY A 383 12.42 -30.75 -1.10
C GLY A 383 12.25 -32.15 -1.69
#